data_AF-A0A6N9QAB5-F1
#
_entry.id   AF-A0A6N9QAB5-F1
#
_cell.length_a   1.000
_cell.length_b   1.000
_cell.length_c   1.000
_cell.angle_alpha   90.00
_cell.angle_beta   90.00
_cell.angle_gamma   90.00
#
_symmetry.space_group_name_H-M   'P 1'
#
loop_
_entity.id
_entity.type
_entity.pdbx_description
1 polymer ?
#
loop_
_entity_poly.entity_id
_entity_poly.type
_entity_poly.pdbx_seq_one_letter_code
_entity_poly.pdbx_strand_id
1 'polypeptide(L)'
;MNGNKALSELSCQDNQLTHLDLSGNTVLKSLYCDRNELSNLDLSKNRELRDLYCTKNWLKDIDVGHLQLNYEGFAFKPQWYHTQTITVPTTTITKIMGDSPFSLDAELAVGDGWLSYGSSNEKVATVSDDGLVTLKGIGTANIVIQATETDNYIDAETVVRLTVNQKQGASTGENSSVAKPSQPPQAIKVTAIKLSASSNKIAAGKKVKLTAQVLPANAANKKLSWTSSDPKVARVDQNGNVTMQKKSGGKKVIITVTAMDGSGKKATCQLTSMKGMVKKITVSGKKTVKAGKRIKLKAKVSATKGANKQVIWSSSNPKYAKVSAKGIVKTFKAGKGKKVKITCRSLENSNKKKVVVIKIK
;
A
#
# COMPACT_ATOMS: atom_id res chain seq x y z
N MET A 1 13.89 35.79 -7.59
CA MET A 1 14.95 36.83 -7.48
C MET A 1 15.62 37.07 -8.83
N ASN A 2 14.83 37.37 -9.87
CA ASN A 2 15.20 37.22 -11.29
C ASN A 2 16.14 38.33 -11.85
N GLY A 3 17.03 38.87 -11.01
CA GLY A 3 17.90 39.99 -11.37
C GLY A 3 19.38 39.82 -10.99
N ASN A 4 19.71 38.92 -10.06
CA ASN A 4 21.09 38.76 -9.59
C ASN A 4 21.85 37.71 -10.42
N LYS A 5 22.29 38.12 -11.61
CA LYS A 5 22.97 37.25 -12.59
C LYS A 5 24.31 36.71 -12.13
N ALA A 6 24.90 37.28 -11.08
CA ALA A 6 26.18 36.84 -10.50
C ALA A 6 26.01 35.93 -9.27
N LEU A 7 24.77 35.64 -8.85
CA LEU A 7 24.50 34.85 -7.65
C LEU A 7 25.02 33.42 -7.82
N SER A 8 26.06 33.07 -7.05
CA SER A 8 26.69 31.75 -7.07
C SER A 8 26.12 30.78 -6.03
N GLU A 9 25.53 31.30 -4.96
CA GLU A 9 24.93 30.52 -3.89
C GLU A 9 23.62 31.18 -3.44
N LEU A 10 22.61 30.36 -3.20
CA LEU A 10 21.32 30.80 -2.66
C LEU A 10 20.90 29.88 -1.52
N SER A 11 20.68 30.46 -0.35
CA SER A 11 20.02 29.80 0.78
C SER A 11 18.70 30.49 1.12
N CYS A 12 17.62 29.73 1.05
CA CYS A 12 16.26 30.12 1.39
C CYS A 12 15.51 28.98 2.13
N GLN A 13 16.26 28.12 2.82
CA GLN A 13 15.71 27.04 3.65
C GLN A 13 14.83 27.57 4.79
N ASP A 14 13.94 26.73 5.32
CA ASP A 14 13.10 27.04 6.49
C ASP A 14 12.17 28.26 6.29
N ASN A 15 11.45 28.26 5.17
CA ASN A 15 10.47 29.30 4.84
C ASN A 15 9.15 28.67 4.40
N GLN A 16 8.18 29.50 3.99
CA GLN A 16 6.88 29.07 3.47
C GLN A 16 6.78 29.35 1.96
N LEU A 17 7.90 29.23 1.23
CA LEU A 17 7.93 29.54 -0.20
C LEU A 17 7.11 28.51 -0.96
N THR A 18 6.08 28.98 -1.65
CA THR A 18 5.27 28.17 -2.57
C THR A 18 5.81 28.21 -4.00
N HIS A 19 6.63 29.22 -4.32
CA HIS A 19 7.23 29.45 -5.63
C HIS A 19 8.68 29.96 -5.50
N LEU A 20 9.57 29.48 -6.38
CA LEU A 20 10.96 29.92 -6.44
C LEU A 20 11.42 30.04 -7.90
N ASP A 21 11.60 31.28 -8.38
CA ASP A 21 12.10 31.57 -9.73
C ASP A 21 13.61 31.88 -9.71
N LEU A 22 14.36 30.99 -10.39
CA LEU A 22 15.81 30.99 -10.55
C LEU A 22 16.24 31.13 -12.02
N SER A 23 15.32 31.45 -12.93
CA SER A 23 15.58 31.44 -14.37
C SER A 23 16.68 32.40 -14.81
N GLY A 24 16.87 33.51 -14.09
CA GLY A 24 17.94 34.49 -14.32
C GLY A 24 19.27 34.19 -13.60
N ASN A 25 19.35 33.16 -12.75
CA ASN A 25 20.54 32.83 -11.94
C ASN A 25 21.33 31.68 -12.58
N THR A 26 21.76 31.83 -13.84
CA THR A 26 22.34 30.74 -14.65
C THR A 26 23.70 30.25 -14.15
N VAL A 27 24.41 31.05 -13.36
CA VAL A 27 25.73 30.72 -12.76
C VAL A 27 25.62 30.16 -11.33
N LEU A 28 24.41 29.88 -10.85
CA LEU A 28 24.18 29.37 -9.51
C LEU A 28 24.84 27.99 -9.35
N LYS A 29 25.70 27.85 -8.35
CA LYS A 29 26.46 26.63 -8.03
C LYS A 29 25.88 25.87 -6.85
N SER A 30 25.27 26.59 -5.90
CA SER A 30 24.69 26.00 -4.69
C SER A 30 23.30 26.54 -4.40
N LEU A 31 22.34 25.65 -4.15
CA LEU A 31 20.95 25.97 -3.82
C LEU A 31 20.50 25.20 -2.58
N TYR A 32 20.13 25.93 -1.53
CA TYR A 32 19.54 25.42 -0.30
C TYR A 32 18.12 25.96 -0.16
N CYS A 33 17.12 25.19 -0.59
CA CYS A 33 15.70 25.53 -0.52
C CYS A 33 14.86 24.47 0.19
N ASP A 34 15.47 23.67 1.06
CA ASP A 34 14.75 22.68 1.86
C ASP A 34 13.79 23.31 2.89
N ARG A 35 12.80 22.55 3.35
CA ARG A 35 11.77 23.02 4.31
C ARG A 35 11.03 24.25 3.80
N ASN A 36 10.31 24.06 2.69
CA ASN A 36 9.45 25.04 2.06
C ASN A 36 8.16 24.34 1.53
N GLU A 37 7.31 25.07 0.82
CA GLU A 37 6.02 24.57 0.28
C GLU A 37 6.05 24.47 -1.26
N LEU A 38 7.24 24.33 -1.87
CA LEU A 38 7.39 24.32 -3.33
C LEU A 38 6.71 23.09 -3.92
N SER A 39 5.75 23.31 -4.81
CA SER A 39 5.11 22.23 -5.57
C SER A 39 5.76 21.95 -6.92
N ASN A 40 6.58 22.89 -7.41
CA ASN A 40 7.41 22.78 -8.61
C ASN A 40 8.74 23.53 -8.41
N LEU A 41 9.82 23.06 -9.06
CA LEU A 41 11.13 23.70 -9.10
C LEU A 41 11.80 23.42 -10.45
N ASP A 42 11.90 24.44 -11.29
CA ASP A 42 12.57 24.36 -12.60
C ASP A 42 14.04 24.75 -12.47
N LEU A 43 14.94 23.81 -12.80
CA LEU A 43 16.39 23.98 -12.78
C LEU A 43 17.02 23.92 -14.18
N SER A 44 16.21 23.99 -15.25
CA SER A 44 16.66 23.83 -16.64
C SER A 44 17.70 24.87 -17.07
N LYS A 45 17.73 26.03 -16.40
CA LYS A 45 18.66 27.15 -16.66
C LYS A 45 19.90 27.15 -15.77
N ASN A 46 19.89 26.42 -14.65
CA ASN A 46 20.95 26.47 -13.63
C ASN A 46 21.97 25.34 -13.87
N ARG A 47 22.59 25.32 -15.05
CA ARG A 47 23.46 24.20 -15.51
C ARG A 47 24.76 24.07 -14.72
N GLU A 48 25.18 25.14 -14.04
CA GLU A 48 26.38 25.13 -13.20
C GLU A 48 26.12 24.61 -11.78
N LEU A 49 24.87 24.28 -11.45
CA LEU A 49 24.50 23.83 -10.12
C LEU A 49 25.18 22.50 -9.78
N ARG A 50 25.89 22.47 -8.66
CA ARG A 50 26.63 21.32 -8.14
C ARG A 50 26.13 20.86 -6.79
N ASP A 51 25.57 21.77 -6.00
CA ASP A 51 25.03 21.48 -4.68
C ASP A 51 23.55 21.87 -4.64
N LEU A 52 22.67 20.90 -4.36
CA LEU A 52 21.23 21.06 -4.37
C LEU A 52 20.59 20.39 -3.15
N TYR A 53 19.99 21.21 -2.29
CA TYR A 53 19.23 20.81 -1.11
C TYR A 53 17.81 21.34 -1.25
N CYS A 54 16.88 20.48 -1.68
CA CYS A 54 15.47 20.85 -1.88
C CYS A 54 14.48 19.90 -1.17
N THR A 55 14.95 19.18 -0.16
CA THR A 55 14.14 18.24 0.64
C THR A 55 13.03 18.93 1.42
N LYS A 56 12.01 18.21 1.90
CA LYS A 56 10.89 18.79 2.66
C LYS A 56 10.20 19.95 1.92
N ASN A 57 9.80 19.67 0.68
CA ASN A 57 8.92 20.47 -0.18
C ASN A 57 7.78 19.58 -0.70
N TRP A 58 6.85 20.11 -1.50
CA TRP A 58 5.75 19.36 -2.14
C TRP A 58 6.03 18.99 -3.61
N LEU A 59 7.30 18.92 -4.01
CA LEU A 59 7.73 18.61 -5.38
C LEU A 59 7.32 17.19 -5.78
N LYS A 60 6.52 17.06 -6.86
CA LYS A 60 6.09 15.75 -7.39
C LYS A 60 7.17 15.06 -8.22
N ASP A 61 7.92 15.86 -8.97
CA ASP A 61 9.05 15.44 -9.79
C ASP A 61 10.01 16.63 -9.93
N ILE A 62 11.29 16.34 -10.21
CA ILE A 62 12.30 17.36 -10.50
C ILE A 62 13.30 16.81 -11.51
N ASP A 63 13.47 17.51 -12.62
CA ASP A 63 14.47 17.14 -13.62
C ASP A 63 15.83 17.72 -13.24
N VAL A 64 16.74 16.82 -12.88
CA VAL A 64 18.15 17.11 -12.58
C VAL A 64 19.09 16.33 -13.49
N GLY A 65 18.56 15.67 -14.53
CA GLY A 65 19.33 14.78 -15.40
C GLY A 65 20.44 15.50 -16.17
N HIS A 66 20.32 16.82 -16.32
CA HIS A 66 21.31 17.69 -16.96
C HIS A 66 22.38 18.23 -16.01
N LEU A 67 22.31 17.98 -14.71
CA LEU A 67 23.21 18.54 -13.70
C LEU A 67 24.35 17.58 -13.30
N GLN A 68 25.52 18.15 -12.98
CA GLN A 68 26.71 17.42 -12.50
C GLN A 68 26.92 17.65 -11.00
N LEU A 69 26.00 17.13 -10.18
CA LEU A 69 25.95 17.36 -8.74
C LEU A 69 27.09 16.63 -7.97
N ASN A 70 27.67 17.27 -6.96
CA ASN A 70 28.78 16.75 -6.14
C ASN A 70 28.29 15.72 -5.10
N TYR A 71 28.87 14.52 -5.07
CA TYR A 71 28.42 13.40 -4.21
C TYR A 71 28.50 13.66 -2.69
N GLU A 72 29.28 14.65 -2.22
CA GLU A 72 29.39 14.98 -0.79
C GLU A 72 28.38 16.06 -0.32
N GLY A 73 27.86 16.87 -1.26
CA GLY A 73 26.74 17.80 -1.03
C GLY A 73 25.36 17.16 -1.27
N PHE A 74 25.31 15.85 -1.51
CA PHE A 74 24.09 15.13 -1.87
C PHE A 74 23.24 14.80 -0.62
N ALA A 75 22.42 15.75 -0.19
CA ALA A 75 21.20 15.43 0.56
C ALA A 75 20.04 15.02 -0.36
N PHE A 76 20.27 14.82 -1.66
CA PHE A 76 19.30 14.18 -2.55
C PHE A 76 19.45 12.65 -2.47
N LYS A 77 19.15 12.07 -1.31
CA LYS A 77 18.45 10.78 -1.36
C LYS A 77 17.10 11.11 -1.99
N PRO A 78 16.65 10.47 -3.08
CA PRO A 78 15.25 10.56 -3.46
C PRO A 78 14.45 9.86 -2.35
N GLN A 79 14.19 10.60 -1.30
CA GLN A 79 13.37 10.23 -0.17
C GLN A 79 12.09 11.02 -0.43
N TRP A 80 11.32 10.55 -1.41
CA TRP A 80 9.91 10.90 -1.49
C TRP A 80 9.28 10.38 -0.20
N TYR A 81 9.29 11.17 0.87
CA TYR A 81 8.46 10.87 2.02
C TYR A 81 7.02 11.00 1.53
N HIS A 82 6.48 9.88 1.09
CA HIS A 82 5.06 9.76 0.93
C HIS A 82 4.49 9.73 2.35
N THR A 83 3.36 10.40 2.59
CA THR A 83 2.63 10.25 3.85
C THR A 83 2.12 8.82 3.96
N GLN A 84 2.34 8.19 5.12
CA GLN A 84 1.69 6.92 5.39
C GLN A 84 0.20 7.14 5.59
N THR A 85 -0.61 6.22 5.09
CA THR A 85 -2.05 6.24 5.27
C THR A 85 -2.44 5.04 6.09
N ILE A 86 -2.78 5.28 7.35
CA ILE A 86 -3.40 4.28 8.22
C ILE A 86 -4.90 4.33 7.96
N THR A 87 -5.51 3.17 7.73
CA THR A 87 -6.96 3.05 7.60
C THR A 87 -7.52 2.25 8.76
N VAL A 88 -8.53 2.81 9.40
CA VAL A 88 -9.36 2.14 10.42
C VAL A 88 -10.79 2.02 9.90
N PRO A 89 -11.55 0.97 10.28
CA PRO A 89 -12.93 0.80 9.84
C PRO A 89 -13.88 1.89 10.36
N THR A 90 -13.57 2.48 11.51
CA THR A 90 -14.33 3.56 12.14
C THR A 90 -13.41 4.40 13.01
N THR A 91 -13.72 5.69 13.13
CA THR A 91 -13.04 6.62 14.05
C THR A 91 -13.72 6.70 15.41
N THR A 92 -14.87 6.04 15.61
CA THR A 92 -15.61 5.98 16.88
C THR A 92 -16.14 4.58 17.16
N ILE A 93 -15.95 4.08 18.38
CA ILE A 93 -16.44 2.77 18.86
C ILE A 93 -17.16 2.98 20.19
N THR A 94 -18.34 2.37 20.34
CA THR A 94 -19.05 2.29 21.61
C THR A 94 -19.12 0.84 22.07
N LYS A 95 -18.80 0.58 23.32
CA LYS A 95 -18.79 -0.73 23.97
C LYS A 95 -19.51 -0.70 25.30
N ILE A 96 -19.87 -1.86 25.82
CA ILE A 96 -20.43 -2.05 27.15
C ILE A 96 -19.41 -2.79 28.02
N MET A 97 -19.31 -2.42 29.30
CA MET A 97 -18.47 -3.15 30.25
C MET A 97 -18.82 -4.64 30.28
N GLY A 98 -17.81 -5.48 30.05
CA GLY A 98 -17.95 -6.94 29.92
C GLY A 98 -17.97 -7.45 28.48
N ASP A 99 -17.98 -6.58 27.46
CA ASP A 99 -17.75 -6.98 26.08
C ASP A 99 -16.37 -7.63 25.92
N SER A 100 -16.30 -8.69 25.11
CA SER A 100 -15.03 -9.36 24.80
C SER A 100 -14.01 -8.40 24.16
N PRO A 101 -12.70 -8.63 24.37
CA PRO A 101 -11.64 -7.90 23.67
C PRO A 101 -11.83 -7.90 22.15
N PHE A 102 -11.43 -6.82 21.50
CA PHE A 102 -11.67 -6.60 20.07
C PHE A 102 -10.47 -5.95 19.38
N SER A 103 -10.29 -6.26 18.09
CA SER A 103 -9.29 -5.63 17.23
C SER A 103 -9.83 -4.34 16.62
N LEU A 104 -8.95 -3.36 16.42
CA LEU A 104 -9.28 -2.14 15.66
C LEU A 104 -9.29 -2.37 14.15
N ASP A 105 -8.73 -3.49 13.69
CA ASP A 105 -8.53 -3.82 12.27
C ASP A 105 -7.84 -2.68 11.50
N ALA A 106 -6.88 -2.03 12.16
CA ALA A 106 -6.08 -0.98 11.55
C ALA A 106 -5.13 -1.57 10.51
N GLU A 107 -5.11 -0.98 9.32
CA GLU A 107 -4.25 -1.42 8.21
C GLU A 107 -3.43 -0.24 7.70
N LEU A 108 -2.16 -0.51 7.36
CA LEU A 108 -1.33 0.43 6.62
C LEU A 108 -1.69 0.37 5.13
N ALA A 109 -2.59 1.25 4.68
CA ALA A 109 -3.06 1.29 3.30
C ALA A 109 -1.98 1.78 2.33
N VAL A 110 -1.14 2.70 2.79
CA VAL A 110 0.04 3.21 2.07
C VAL A 110 1.16 3.39 3.11
N GLY A 111 2.33 2.78 2.87
CA GLY A 111 3.47 2.85 3.78
C GLY A 111 4.21 1.53 3.92
N ASP A 112 5.33 1.55 4.63
CA ASP A 112 6.10 0.36 5.02
C ASP A 112 6.53 0.38 6.51
N GLY A 113 6.00 1.32 7.30
CA GLY A 113 6.16 1.39 8.74
C GLY A 113 5.45 0.27 9.51
N TRP A 114 5.90 0.03 10.73
CA TRP A 114 5.20 -0.86 11.67
C TRP A 114 4.09 -0.11 12.38
N LEU A 115 2.94 -0.77 12.57
CA LEU A 115 1.86 -0.22 13.38
C LEU A 115 2.13 -0.48 14.86
N SER A 116 2.01 0.57 15.67
CA SER A 116 1.99 0.52 17.13
C SER A 116 0.68 1.12 17.66
N TYR A 117 0.32 0.75 18.88
CA TYR A 117 -0.96 1.11 19.49
C TYR A 117 -0.75 1.68 20.89
N GLY A 118 -1.55 2.66 21.25
CA GLY A 118 -1.57 3.24 22.59
C GLY A 118 -2.97 3.63 23.01
N SER A 119 -3.22 3.65 24.32
CA SER A 119 -4.45 4.17 24.89
C SER A 119 -4.14 5.44 25.69
N SER A 120 -4.88 6.52 25.42
CA SER A 120 -4.82 7.74 26.24
C SER A 120 -5.39 7.55 27.65
N ASN A 121 -6.12 6.46 27.91
CA ASN A 121 -6.68 6.15 29.23
C ASN A 121 -6.74 4.65 29.49
N GLU A 122 -5.66 4.12 30.08
CA GLU A 122 -5.54 2.70 30.41
C GLU A 122 -6.50 2.21 31.49
N LYS A 123 -7.12 3.12 32.27
CA LYS A 123 -8.19 2.76 33.21
C LYS A 123 -9.48 2.40 32.49
N VAL A 124 -9.69 2.89 31.27
CA VAL A 124 -10.85 2.61 30.43
C VAL A 124 -10.57 1.43 29.51
N ALA A 125 -9.44 1.43 28.80
CA ALA A 125 -9.04 0.32 27.93
C ALA A 125 -7.52 0.27 27.73
N THR A 126 -6.98 -0.95 27.65
CA THR A 126 -5.58 -1.21 27.25
C THR A 126 -5.52 -1.80 25.85
N VAL A 127 -4.41 -1.58 25.15
CA VAL A 127 -4.15 -2.15 23.82
C VAL A 127 -2.82 -2.87 23.86
N SER A 128 -2.77 -4.08 23.31
CA SER A 128 -1.53 -4.86 23.20
C SER A 128 -0.80 -4.55 21.89
N ASP A 129 0.43 -5.05 21.76
CA ASP A 129 1.32 -4.79 20.61
C ASP A 129 0.74 -5.22 19.25
N ASP A 130 -0.20 -6.17 19.24
CA ASP A 130 -0.88 -6.65 18.03
C ASP A 130 -2.20 -5.91 17.72
N GLY A 131 -2.58 -4.93 18.55
CA GLY A 131 -3.77 -4.11 18.35
C GLY A 131 -5.05 -4.66 19.01
N LEU A 132 -4.96 -5.70 19.85
CA LEU A 132 -6.11 -6.19 20.62
C LEU A 132 -6.44 -5.24 21.78
N VAL A 133 -7.64 -4.66 21.75
CA VAL A 133 -8.18 -3.74 22.77
C VAL A 133 -8.96 -4.51 23.83
N THR A 134 -8.60 -4.31 25.09
CA THR A 134 -9.27 -4.91 26.28
C THR A 134 -9.88 -3.82 27.15
N LEU A 135 -11.15 -3.98 27.50
CA LEU A 135 -11.89 -3.02 28.34
C LEU A 135 -11.54 -3.22 29.82
N LYS A 136 -11.25 -2.13 30.54
CA LYS A 136 -10.94 -2.14 31.97
C LYS A 136 -11.91 -1.32 32.82
N GLY A 137 -12.57 -0.31 32.24
CA GLY A 137 -13.45 0.58 32.99
C GLY A 137 -14.38 1.40 32.11
N ILE A 138 -15.41 1.99 32.72
CA ILE A 138 -16.34 2.91 32.07
C ILE A 138 -15.67 4.25 31.78
N GLY A 139 -16.07 4.91 30.69
CA GLY A 139 -15.56 6.24 30.32
C GLY A 139 -15.13 6.30 28.85
N THR A 140 -14.25 7.26 28.54
CA THR A 140 -13.75 7.45 27.18
C THR A 140 -12.23 7.33 27.12
N ALA A 141 -11.74 6.77 26.01
CA ALA A 141 -10.33 6.67 25.68
C ALA A 141 -10.14 6.90 24.19
N ASN A 142 -9.17 7.73 23.82
CA ASN A 142 -8.63 7.74 22.46
C ASN A 142 -7.61 6.60 22.34
N ILE A 143 -7.86 5.70 21.40
CA ILE A 143 -6.91 4.68 20.99
C ILE A 143 -6.12 5.23 19.81
N VAL A 144 -4.82 5.42 20.03
CA VAL A 144 -3.89 6.00 19.07
C VAL A 144 -3.20 4.87 18.32
N ILE A 145 -3.16 4.98 16.99
CA ILE A 145 -2.47 4.04 16.12
C ILE A 145 -1.43 4.82 15.35
N GLN A 146 -0.16 4.43 15.49
CA GLN A 146 0.96 5.09 14.82
C GLN A 146 1.61 4.13 13.84
N ALA A 147 2.02 4.65 12.69
CA ALA A 147 2.89 3.97 11.75
C ALA A 147 4.28 4.57 11.90
N THR A 148 5.29 3.75 12.23
CA THR A 148 6.66 4.24 12.46
C THR A 148 7.25 4.86 11.18
N GLU A 149 8.09 5.89 11.32
CA GLU A 149 8.91 6.43 10.23
C GLU A 149 9.84 5.35 9.65
N THR A 150 10.08 5.41 8.33
CA THR A 150 11.01 4.52 7.64
C THR A 150 11.92 5.29 6.67
N ASP A 151 12.86 4.57 6.05
CA ASP A 151 13.66 5.09 4.92
C ASP A 151 12.80 5.58 3.72
N ASN A 152 11.49 5.28 3.64
CA ASN A 152 10.65 5.63 2.48
C ASN A 152 9.43 6.52 2.81
N TYR A 153 9.00 6.58 4.07
CA TYR A 153 7.79 7.32 4.47
C TYR A 153 7.99 7.97 5.83
N ILE A 154 7.40 9.17 6.02
CA ILE A 154 7.29 9.77 7.36
C ILE A 154 6.30 8.97 8.20
N ASP A 155 6.39 9.11 9.52
CA ASP A 155 5.40 8.57 10.43
C ASP A 155 3.98 9.10 10.12
N ALA A 156 2.98 8.33 10.54
CA ALA A 156 1.59 8.76 10.47
C ALA A 156 0.85 8.32 11.72
N GLU A 157 -0.22 9.03 12.04
CA GLU A 157 -1.07 8.73 13.18
C GLU A 157 -2.54 8.75 12.76
N THR A 158 -3.34 7.88 13.39
CA THR A 158 -4.79 7.99 13.37
C THR A 158 -5.35 7.64 14.75
N VAL A 159 -6.54 8.15 15.05
CA VAL A 159 -7.17 8.03 16.36
C VAL A 159 -8.55 7.42 16.23
N VAL A 160 -8.84 6.43 17.08
CA VAL A 160 -10.18 5.86 17.27
C VAL A 160 -10.67 6.24 18.66
N ARG A 161 -11.79 6.95 18.73
CA ARG A 161 -12.43 7.31 20.00
C ARG A 161 -13.27 6.14 20.50
N LEU A 162 -12.93 5.60 21.66
CA LEU A 162 -13.65 4.54 22.35
C LEU A 162 -14.48 5.13 23.49
N THR A 163 -15.76 4.78 23.55
CA THR A 163 -16.66 5.03 24.68
C THR A 163 -17.11 3.69 25.27
N VAL A 164 -16.94 3.52 26.58
CA VAL A 164 -17.36 2.32 27.32
C VAL A 164 -18.45 2.69 28.31
N ASN A 165 -19.64 2.14 28.10
CA ASN A 165 -20.82 2.40 28.90
C ASN A 165 -21.04 1.29 29.95
N GLN A 166 -21.80 1.63 30.99
CA GLN A 166 -22.27 0.64 31.96
C GLN A 166 -23.32 -0.28 31.31
N LYS A 167 -23.30 -1.57 31.68
CA LYS A 167 -24.35 -2.52 31.33
C LYS A 167 -25.62 -2.11 32.09
N GLN A 168 -26.68 -1.71 31.38
CA GLN A 168 -27.96 -1.42 32.04
C GLN A 168 -28.45 -2.66 32.78
N GLY A 169 -28.58 -2.56 34.09
CA GLY A 169 -29.30 -3.53 34.91
C GLY A 169 -30.80 -3.31 34.78
N ALA A 170 -31.56 -4.38 34.65
CA ALA A 170 -33.00 -4.36 34.88
C ALA A 170 -33.25 -3.98 36.34
N SER A 171 -33.81 -2.80 36.60
CA SER A 171 -34.40 -2.49 37.91
C SER A 171 -35.91 -2.62 37.82
N THR A 172 -36.47 -3.48 38.66
CA THR A 172 -37.87 -3.46 39.08
C THR A 172 -38.19 -2.11 39.73
N GLY A 173 -39.22 -1.45 39.23
CA GLY A 173 -39.77 -0.21 39.76
C GLY A 173 -40.92 0.24 38.89
N GLU A 174 -42.15 0.00 39.36
CA GLU A 174 -43.39 0.41 38.73
C GLU A 174 -43.42 1.92 38.50
N ASN A 175 -43.59 2.33 37.24
CA ASN A 175 -44.55 3.39 36.93
C ASN A 175 -44.97 3.29 35.45
N SER A 176 -46.28 3.23 35.23
CA SER A 176 -46.91 3.11 33.93
C SER A 176 -46.59 4.31 33.03
N SER A 177 -45.84 4.06 31.97
CA SER A 177 -46.06 4.73 30.69
C SER A 177 -45.90 3.69 29.60
N VAL A 178 -46.91 3.55 28.74
CA VAL A 178 -46.97 2.54 27.69
C VAL A 178 -45.84 2.80 26.68
N ALA A 179 -44.69 2.18 26.92
CA ALA A 179 -43.58 2.18 25.99
C ALA A 179 -43.90 1.22 24.84
N LYS A 180 -44.10 1.80 23.66
CA LYS A 180 -44.11 1.12 22.36
C LYS A 180 -42.94 0.12 22.30
N PRO A 181 -43.15 -1.13 21.83
CA PRO A 181 -42.11 -2.17 21.88
C PRO A 181 -40.84 -1.68 21.20
N SER A 182 -39.76 -1.59 21.98
CA SER A 182 -38.43 -1.20 21.51
C SER A 182 -37.96 -2.21 20.46
N GLN A 183 -37.79 -1.72 19.24
CA GLN A 183 -37.33 -2.48 18.09
C GLN A 183 -35.99 -3.18 18.44
N PRO A 184 -35.81 -4.47 18.12
CA PRO A 184 -34.59 -5.21 18.45
C PRO A 184 -33.34 -4.49 17.90
N PRO A 185 -32.16 -4.65 18.55
CA PRO A 185 -30.93 -3.97 18.14
C PRO A 185 -30.73 -4.13 16.63
N GLN A 186 -30.73 -3.02 15.89
CA GLN A 186 -30.57 -3.08 14.44
C GLN A 186 -29.20 -3.69 14.11
N ALA A 187 -29.22 -4.88 13.50
CA ALA A 187 -28.02 -5.59 13.11
C ALA A 187 -27.17 -4.70 12.17
N ILE A 188 -25.87 -4.55 12.47
CA ILE A 188 -24.94 -3.74 11.67
C ILE A 188 -24.85 -4.36 10.28
N LYS A 189 -25.34 -3.62 9.27
CA LYS A 189 -25.30 -4.02 7.87
C LYS A 189 -24.00 -3.59 7.18
N VAL A 190 -23.63 -4.31 6.13
CA VAL A 190 -22.56 -3.98 5.21
C VAL A 190 -22.85 -2.63 4.56
N THR A 191 -21.87 -1.73 4.58
CA THR A 191 -21.93 -0.40 3.96
C THR A 191 -21.10 -0.33 2.69
N ALA A 192 -20.03 -1.14 2.59
CA ALA A 192 -19.19 -1.23 1.40
C ALA A 192 -18.52 -2.61 1.28
N ILE A 193 -18.11 -2.95 0.06
CA ILE A 193 -17.23 -4.09 -0.21
C ILE A 193 -16.03 -3.55 -0.99
N LYS A 194 -14.80 -3.79 -0.51
CA LYS A 194 -13.59 -3.52 -1.29
C LYS A 194 -13.15 -4.80 -1.99
N LEU A 195 -12.93 -4.74 -3.29
CA LEU A 195 -12.59 -5.90 -4.11
C LEU A 195 -11.21 -5.71 -4.75
N SER A 196 -10.32 -6.69 -4.59
CA SER A 196 -8.97 -6.66 -5.15
C SER A 196 -8.63 -7.96 -5.90
N ALA A 197 -7.73 -7.86 -6.87
CA ALA A 197 -7.23 -8.97 -7.68
C ALA A 197 -5.72 -8.83 -7.88
N SER A 198 -5.01 -9.96 -7.95
CA SER A 198 -3.58 -9.93 -8.29
C SER A 198 -3.30 -9.52 -9.74
N SER A 199 -4.29 -9.65 -10.63
CA SER A 199 -4.26 -9.16 -12.02
C SER A 199 -5.68 -9.06 -12.58
N ASN A 200 -5.92 -8.08 -13.45
CA ASN A 200 -7.16 -7.96 -14.23
C ASN A 200 -7.05 -8.57 -15.65
N LYS A 201 -5.86 -9.05 -16.04
CA LYS A 201 -5.58 -9.71 -17.32
C LYS A 201 -5.10 -11.12 -17.06
N ILE A 202 -5.87 -12.10 -17.49
CA ILE A 202 -5.69 -13.52 -17.17
C ILE A 202 -5.76 -14.35 -18.45
N ALA A 203 -4.78 -15.21 -18.72
CA ALA A 203 -4.84 -16.13 -19.87
C ALA A 203 -6.07 -17.03 -19.84
N ALA A 204 -6.64 -17.30 -21.02
CA ALA A 204 -7.75 -18.22 -21.17
C ALA A 204 -7.42 -19.61 -20.58
N GLY A 205 -8.36 -20.20 -19.84
CA GLY A 205 -8.16 -21.48 -19.14
C GLY A 205 -7.41 -21.38 -17.81
N LYS A 206 -7.01 -20.18 -17.35
CA LYS A 206 -6.31 -19.98 -16.06
C LYS A 206 -7.22 -19.42 -14.98
N LYS A 207 -6.71 -19.43 -13.75
CA LYS A 207 -7.44 -19.02 -12.55
C LYS A 207 -6.81 -17.77 -11.93
N VAL A 208 -7.64 -16.96 -11.28
CA VAL A 208 -7.25 -15.83 -10.42
C VAL A 208 -8.13 -15.85 -9.17
N LYS A 209 -7.58 -15.44 -8.02
CA LYS A 209 -8.36 -15.25 -6.80
C LYS A 209 -8.69 -13.76 -6.64
N LEU A 210 -9.96 -13.46 -6.44
CA LEU A 210 -10.43 -12.16 -6.00
C LEU A 210 -10.54 -12.17 -4.47
N THR A 211 -10.17 -11.06 -3.85
CA THR A 211 -10.29 -10.87 -2.39
C THR A 211 -11.28 -9.77 -2.12
N ALA A 212 -12.33 -10.08 -1.38
CA ALA A 212 -13.36 -9.12 -0.96
C ALA A 212 -13.23 -8.83 0.53
N GLN A 213 -13.14 -7.55 0.89
CA GLN A 213 -13.17 -7.06 2.26
C GLN A 213 -14.54 -6.40 2.51
N VAL A 214 -15.28 -6.93 3.48
CA VAL A 214 -16.58 -6.41 3.90
C VAL A 214 -16.37 -5.28 4.90
N LEU A 215 -17.01 -4.13 4.68
CA LEU A 215 -16.98 -2.98 5.57
C LEU A 215 -18.41 -2.61 6.02
N PRO A 216 -18.63 -2.27 7.30
CA PRO A 216 -17.62 -2.33 8.36
C PRO A 216 -17.27 -3.78 8.72
N ALA A 217 -16.06 -4.00 9.26
CA ALA A 217 -15.58 -5.33 9.59
C ALA A 217 -16.42 -6.03 10.68
N ASN A 218 -17.26 -5.31 11.42
CA ASN A 218 -18.20 -5.85 12.41
C ASN A 218 -19.63 -6.04 11.89
N ALA A 219 -19.84 -6.01 10.56
CA ALA A 219 -21.15 -6.33 9.99
C ALA A 219 -21.64 -7.70 10.49
N ALA A 220 -22.89 -7.75 10.94
CA ALA A 220 -23.50 -8.93 11.58
C ALA A 220 -23.55 -10.13 10.62
N ASN A 221 -23.71 -9.87 9.33
CA ASN A 221 -23.65 -10.89 8.28
C ASN A 221 -22.61 -10.50 7.22
N LYS A 222 -21.50 -11.23 7.17
CA LYS A 222 -20.40 -11.05 6.21
C LYS A 222 -20.46 -12.00 5.02
N LYS A 223 -21.55 -12.77 4.86
CA LYS A 223 -21.70 -13.71 3.74
C LYS A 223 -21.79 -12.94 2.43
N LEU A 224 -21.11 -13.46 1.42
CA LEU A 224 -20.99 -12.87 0.10
C LEU A 224 -21.52 -13.83 -0.97
N SER A 225 -22.24 -13.28 -1.93
CA SER A 225 -22.64 -13.97 -3.15
C SER A 225 -21.83 -13.45 -4.33
N TRP A 226 -21.31 -14.36 -5.14
CA TRP A 226 -20.47 -14.05 -6.30
C TRP A 226 -21.18 -14.41 -7.59
N THR A 227 -21.14 -13.50 -8.57
CA THR A 227 -21.73 -13.72 -9.89
C THR A 227 -20.76 -13.32 -10.99
N SER A 228 -20.92 -13.95 -12.15
CA SER A 228 -20.20 -13.61 -13.37
C SER A 228 -21.20 -13.09 -14.40
N SER A 229 -20.86 -11.98 -15.06
CA SER A 229 -21.67 -11.44 -16.15
C SER A 229 -21.74 -12.36 -17.37
N ASP A 230 -20.75 -13.27 -17.53
CA ASP A 230 -20.75 -14.29 -18.58
C ASP A 230 -20.01 -15.57 -18.10
N PRO A 231 -20.76 -16.59 -17.62
CA PRO A 231 -20.20 -17.89 -17.22
C PRO A 231 -19.48 -18.67 -18.33
N LYS A 232 -19.71 -18.34 -19.60
CA LYS A 232 -18.98 -18.91 -20.75
C LYS A 232 -17.61 -18.25 -20.94
N VAL A 233 -17.37 -17.08 -20.33
CA VAL A 233 -16.05 -16.42 -20.28
C VAL A 233 -15.32 -16.76 -18.99
N ALA A 234 -15.96 -16.61 -17.83
CA ALA A 234 -15.37 -16.96 -16.55
C ALA A 234 -16.42 -17.41 -15.54
N ARG A 235 -16.07 -18.38 -14.69
CA ARG A 235 -16.87 -18.83 -13.55
C ARG A 235 -16.18 -18.42 -12.25
N VAL A 236 -16.95 -18.02 -11.26
CA VAL A 236 -16.46 -17.68 -9.91
C VAL A 236 -17.11 -18.62 -8.91
N ASP A 237 -16.33 -19.14 -7.95
CA ASP A 237 -16.86 -19.93 -6.84
C ASP A 237 -17.21 -19.05 -5.63
N GLN A 238 -17.82 -19.66 -4.60
CA GLN A 238 -18.19 -18.96 -3.36
C GLN A 238 -17.01 -18.34 -2.59
N ASN A 239 -15.78 -18.77 -2.87
CA ASN A 239 -14.55 -18.31 -2.23
C ASN A 239 -13.84 -17.22 -3.05
N GLY A 240 -14.46 -16.74 -4.14
CA GLY A 240 -13.87 -15.72 -5.03
C GLY A 240 -12.79 -16.26 -5.96
N ASN A 241 -12.66 -17.58 -6.14
CA ASN A 241 -11.75 -18.14 -7.14
C ASN A 241 -12.41 -18.11 -8.52
N VAL A 242 -11.85 -17.32 -9.42
CA VAL A 242 -12.32 -17.14 -10.79
C VAL A 242 -11.53 -18.05 -11.73
N THR A 243 -12.24 -18.84 -12.54
CA THR A 243 -11.68 -19.68 -13.61
C THR A 243 -12.09 -19.14 -14.97
N MET A 244 -11.12 -18.68 -15.77
CA MET A 244 -11.34 -18.28 -17.16
C MET A 244 -11.55 -19.52 -18.03
N GLN A 245 -12.54 -19.50 -18.92
CA GLN A 245 -12.81 -20.61 -19.83
C GLN A 245 -11.76 -20.69 -20.94
N LYS A 246 -11.42 -21.92 -21.39
CA LYS A 246 -10.33 -22.14 -22.38
C LYS A 246 -10.57 -21.43 -23.71
N LYS A 247 -11.82 -21.35 -24.17
CA LYS A 247 -12.22 -20.74 -25.46
C LYS A 247 -12.69 -19.28 -25.32
N SER A 248 -12.24 -18.57 -24.29
CA SER A 248 -12.70 -17.19 -24.00
C SER A 248 -11.71 -16.09 -24.38
N GLY A 249 -10.56 -16.43 -24.97
CA GLY A 249 -9.49 -15.47 -25.26
C GLY A 249 -9.95 -14.26 -26.09
N GLY A 250 -9.62 -13.07 -25.61
CA GLY A 250 -10.02 -11.77 -26.17
C GLY A 250 -11.26 -11.15 -25.53
N LYS A 251 -12.01 -11.90 -24.71
CA LYS A 251 -13.27 -11.43 -24.10
C LYS A 251 -13.03 -10.76 -22.74
N LYS A 252 -13.95 -9.87 -22.35
CA LYS A 252 -14.01 -9.27 -21.02
C LYS A 252 -15.18 -9.86 -20.25
N VAL A 253 -15.09 -9.88 -18.92
CA VAL A 253 -16.15 -10.35 -18.02
C VAL A 253 -16.11 -9.52 -16.75
N ILE A 254 -17.27 -9.23 -16.18
CA ILE A 254 -17.40 -8.54 -14.89
C ILE A 254 -17.75 -9.59 -13.85
N ILE A 255 -16.94 -9.67 -12.80
CA ILE A 255 -17.26 -10.46 -11.61
C ILE A 255 -17.83 -9.50 -10.56
N THR A 256 -19.01 -9.82 -10.05
CA THR A 256 -19.71 -9.02 -9.05
C THR A 256 -19.78 -9.81 -7.75
N VAL A 257 -19.45 -9.14 -6.65
CA VAL A 257 -19.67 -9.65 -5.29
C VAL A 257 -20.75 -8.83 -4.62
N THR A 258 -21.70 -9.48 -3.96
CA THR A 258 -22.87 -8.86 -3.32
C THR A 258 -22.97 -9.30 -1.86
N ALA A 259 -23.21 -8.37 -0.94
CA ALA A 259 -23.48 -8.68 0.45
C ALA A 259 -24.85 -9.37 0.60
N MET A 260 -24.91 -10.45 1.38
CA MET A 260 -26.13 -11.25 1.58
C MET A 260 -26.93 -10.86 2.83
N ASP A 261 -26.65 -9.70 3.42
CA ASP A 261 -27.29 -9.16 4.63
C ASP A 261 -28.50 -8.25 4.33
N GLY A 262 -28.89 -8.17 3.05
CA GLY A 262 -29.96 -7.29 2.58
C GLY A 262 -29.57 -5.81 2.52
N SER A 263 -28.28 -5.45 2.63
CA SER A 263 -27.80 -4.07 2.42
C SER A 263 -27.79 -3.65 0.94
N GLY A 264 -27.80 -4.62 0.02
CA GLY A 264 -27.68 -4.39 -1.41
C GLY A 264 -26.28 -3.94 -1.87
N LYS A 265 -25.28 -3.91 -0.97
CA LYS A 265 -23.93 -3.45 -1.32
C LYS A 265 -23.20 -4.45 -2.22
N LYS A 266 -22.50 -3.90 -3.20
CA LYS A 266 -21.81 -4.65 -4.26
C LYS A 266 -20.45 -4.06 -4.56
N ALA A 267 -19.55 -4.89 -5.05
CA ALA A 267 -18.32 -4.47 -5.72
C ALA A 267 -18.12 -5.28 -6.99
N THR A 268 -17.44 -4.70 -7.97
CA THR A 268 -17.22 -5.32 -9.28
C THR A 268 -15.76 -5.30 -9.67
N CYS A 269 -15.33 -6.32 -10.41
CA CYS A 269 -13.99 -6.40 -10.99
C CYS A 269 -14.13 -6.82 -12.46
N GLN A 270 -13.65 -5.97 -13.38
CA GLN A 270 -13.57 -6.34 -14.79
C GLN A 270 -12.29 -7.13 -15.06
N LEU A 271 -12.45 -8.36 -15.52
CA LEU A 271 -11.37 -9.25 -15.95
C LEU A 271 -11.33 -9.36 -17.47
N THR A 272 -10.13 -9.45 -18.03
CA THR A 272 -9.89 -9.69 -19.46
C THR A 272 -9.26 -11.06 -19.66
N SER A 273 -9.91 -11.90 -20.46
CA SER A 273 -9.37 -13.17 -20.92
C SER A 273 -8.35 -12.93 -22.03
N MET A 274 -7.08 -13.21 -21.77
CA MET A 274 -6.02 -12.98 -22.75
C MET A 274 -6.00 -14.12 -23.77
N LYS A 275 -6.00 -13.75 -25.07
CA LYS A 275 -5.85 -14.70 -26.18
C LYS A 275 -4.44 -15.25 -26.26
N GLY A 276 -3.45 -14.47 -25.85
CA GLY A 276 -2.05 -14.89 -25.90
C GLY A 276 -1.61 -15.63 -24.64
N MET A 277 -0.59 -16.47 -24.80
CA MET A 277 0.01 -17.28 -23.75
C MET A 277 1.52 -17.03 -23.68
N VAL A 278 2.03 -16.94 -22.46
CA VAL A 278 3.48 -16.92 -22.20
C VAL A 278 4.09 -18.29 -22.53
N LYS A 279 5.04 -18.33 -23.46
CA LYS A 279 5.73 -19.55 -23.89
C LYS A 279 6.93 -19.85 -23.00
N LYS A 280 7.79 -18.85 -22.79
CA LYS A 280 9.08 -19.00 -22.11
C LYS A 280 9.48 -17.71 -21.41
N ILE A 281 10.09 -17.83 -20.23
CA ILE A 281 10.78 -16.75 -19.53
C ILE A 281 12.27 -17.08 -19.49
N THR A 282 13.10 -16.16 -19.97
CA THR A 282 14.55 -16.21 -19.75
C THR A 282 14.97 -15.05 -18.87
N VAL A 283 16.01 -15.27 -18.08
CA VAL A 283 16.61 -14.24 -17.23
C VAL A 283 18.09 -14.18 -17.53
N SER A 284 18.59 -13.00 -17.87
CA SER A 284 20.01 -12.71 -18.09
C SER A 284 20.51 -11.67 -17.07
N GLY A 285 21.83 -11.61 -16.88
CA GLY A 285 22.49 -10.70 -15.94
C GLY A 285 23.61 -11.38 -15.15
N LYS A 286 24.37 -10.57 -14.40
CA LYS A 286 25.43 -11.06 -13.51
C LYS A 286 24.84 -11.98 -12.44
N LYS A 287 25.48 -13.11 -12.17
CA LYS A 287 25.06 -14.08 -11.14
C LYS A 287 25.86 -13.98 -9.84
N THR A 288 26.80 -13.05 -9.79
CA THR A 288 27.70 -12.84 -8.66
C THR A 288 27.71 -11.37 -8.31
N VAL A 289 27.64 -11.04 -7.02
CA VAL A 289 27.55 -9.67 -6.52
C VAL A 289 28.20 -9.58 -5.14
N LYS A 290 28.94 -8.50 -4.86
CA LYS A 290 29.49 -8.25 -3.53
C LYS A 290 28.37 -7.99 -2.51
N ALA A 291 28.53 -8.41 -1.27
CA ALA A 291 27.57 -8.15 -0.21
C ALA A 291 27.29 -6.65 -0.05
N GLY A 292 26.02 -6.27 0.12
CA GLY A 292 25.60 -4.86 0.22
C GLY A 292 25.45 -4.13 -1.11
N LYS A 293 25.77 -4.76 -2.25
CA LYS A 293 25.68 -4.14 -3.58
C LYS A 293 24.44 -4.61 -4.34
N ARG A 294 24.21 -4.02 -5.51
CA ARG A 294 23.06 -4.28 -6.38
C ARG A 294 23.49 -4.83 -7.73
N ILE A 295 22.66 -5.68 -8.32
CA ILE A 295 22.77 -6.12 -9.72
C ILE A 295 21.40 -6.06 -10.38
N LYS A 296 21.38 -5.89 -11.71
CA LYS A 296 20.17 -5.95 -12.51
C LYS A 296 20.07 -7.31 -13.20
N LEU A 297 18.94 -7.99 -13.00
CA LEU A 297 18.50 -9.10 -13.83
C LEU A 297 17.53 -8.57 -14.89
N LYS A 298 17.70 -9.01 -16.14
CA LYS A 298 16.81 -8.69 -17.26
C LYS A 298 15.97 -9.93 -17.57
N ALA A 299 14.65 -9.81 -17.46
CA ALA A 299 13.73 -10.85 -17.92
C ALA A 299 13.35 -10.59 -19.38
N LYS A 300 13.38 -11.65 -20.20
CA LYS A 300 12.81 -11.65 -21.55
C LYS A 300 11.68 -12.69 -21.60
N VAL A 301 10.49 -12.22 -21.98
CA VAL A 301 9.29 -13.04 -22.06
C VAL A 301 8.95 -13.29 -23.53
N SER A 302 9.04 -14.55 -23.95
CA SER A 302 8.52 -15.00 -25.24
C SER A 302 7.07 -15.44 -25.06
N ALA A 303 6.17 -14.90 -25.89
CA ALA A 303 4.73 -15.12 -25.78
C ALA A 303 4.03 -14.96 -27.14
N THR A 304 2.83 -15.52 -27.29
CA THR A 304 1.99 -15.29 -28.49
C THR A 304 1.36 -13.89 -28.48
N LYS A 305 0.84 -13.45 -29.64
CA LYS A 305 0.16 -12.14 -29.78
C LYS A 305 -0.99 -12.02 -28.77
N GLY A 306 -1.05 -10.88 -28.08
CA GLY A 306 -2.07 -10.61 -27.07
C GLY A 306 -1.86 -11.31 -25.72
N ALA A 307 -0.64 -11.77 -25.41
CA ALA A 307 -0.31 -12.32 -24.09
C ALA A 307 0.09 -11.20 -23.11
N ASN A 308 -0.21 -11.38 -21.83
CA ASN A 308 0.36 -10.54 -20.78
C ASN A 308 1.81 -10.94 -20.54
N LYS A 309 2.73 -9.98 -20.69
CA LYS A 309 4.17 -10.20 -20.53
C LYS A 309 4.70 -9.76 -19.17
N GLN A 310 3.83 -9.36 -18.24
CA GLN A 310 4.25 -8.96 -16.90
C GLN A 310 4.79 -10.14 -16.09
N VAL A 311 5.80 -9.86 -15.27
CA VAL A 311 6.49 -10.83 -14.43
C VAL A 311 6.52 -10.38 -12.98
N ILE A 312 6.46 -11.34 -12.07
CA ILE A 312 6.71 -11.13 -10.64
C ILE A 312 8.07 -11.73 -10.29
N TRP A 313 8.79 -11.04 -9.42
CA TRP A 313 10.05 -11.49 -8.88
C TRP A 313 9.90 -11.88 -7.41
N SER A 314 10.60 -12.92 -6.98
CA SER A 314 10.69 -13.29 -5.57
C SER A 314 12.10 -13.75 -5.20
N SER A 315 12.43 -13.60 -3.92
CA SER A 315 13.65 -14.11 -3.33
C SER A 315 13.34 -15.27 -2.41
N SER A 316 14.13 -16.33 -2.48
CA SER A 316 14.08 -17.45 -1.54
C SER A 316 14.53 -17.08 -0.12
N ASN A 317 15.31 -16.01 0.04
CA ASN A 317 15.71 -15.53 1.35
C ASN A 317 15.89 -14.00 1.34
N PRO A 318 14.82 -13.26 1.68
CA PRO A 318 14.85 -11.79 1.76
C PRO A 318 15.87 -11.21 2.76
N LYS A 319 16.34 -11.97 3.76
CA LYS A 319 17.40 -11.54 4.70
C LYS A 319 18.76 -11.38 3.99
N TYR A 320 19.00 -12.16 2.94
CA TYR A 320 20.28 -12.17 2.21
C TYR A 320 20.22 -11.39 0.90
N ALA A 321 19.08 -11.43 0.19
CA ALA A 321 18.85 -10.60 -0.98
C ALA A 321 17.37 -10.35 -1.22
N LYS A 322 17.00 -9.12 -1.59
CA LYS A 322 15.66 -8.74 -2.07
C LYS A 322 15.71 -8.41 -3.56
N VAL A 323 14.60 -8.62 -4.26
CA VAL A 323 14.47 -8.33 -5.69
C VAL A 323 13.25 -7.45 -5.93
N SER A 324 13.41 -6.36 -6.70
CA SER A 324 12.30 -5.46 -7.04
C SER A 324 11.49 -5.97 -8.22
N ALA A 325 10.31 -5.37 -8.45
CA ALA A 325 9.49 -5.63 -9.64
C ALA A 325 10.24 -5.38 -10.96
N LYS A 326 11.21 -4.46 -10.96
CA LYS A 326 12.07 -4.17 -12.10
C LYS A 326 13.26 -5.16 -12.22
N GLY A 327 13.35 -6.21 -11.41
CA GLY A 327 14.45 -7.19 -11.45
C GLY A 327 15.78 -6.70 -10.89
N ILE A 328 15.78 -5.66 -10.05
CA ILE A 328 17.01 -5.20 -9.36
C ILE A 328 17.15 -6.04 -8.09
N VAL A 329 18.26 -6.77 -7.97
CA VAL A 329 18.60 -7.57 -6.79
C VAL A 329 19.54 -6.77 -5.90
N LYS A 330 19.11 -6.45 -4.68
CA LYS A 330 19.93 -5.85 -3.62
C LYS A 330 20.35 -6.97 -2.68
N THR A 331 21.64 -7.13 -2.44
CA THR A 331 22.17 -8.08 -1.45
C THR A 331 22.51 -7.37 -0.14
N PHE A 332 22.51 -8.11 0.96
CA PHE A 332 22.80 -7.59 2.29
C PHE A 332 24.12 -8.14 2.82
N LYS A 333 24.75 -7.41 3.76
CA LYS A 333 26.00 -7.85 4.42
C LYS A 333 25.86 -9.23 5.07
N ALA A 334 24.71 -9.50 5.70
CA ALA A 334 24.37 -10.80 6.28
C ALA A 334 24.36 -11.97 5.29
N GLY A 335 24.32 -11.68 3.98
CA GLY A 335 24.36 -12.69 2.92
C GLY A 335 25.76 -13.06 2.43
N LYS A 336 26.85 -12.47 2.95
CA LYS A 336 28.22 -12.73 2.48
C LYS A 336 28.54 -14.24 2.48
N GLY A 337 29.05 -14.76 1.37
CA GLY A 337 29.35 -16.19 1.18
C GLY A 337 28.12 -17.07 0.90
N LYS A 338 26.89 -16.55 0.98
CA LYS A 338 25.65 -17.32 0.77
C LYS A 338 25.20 -17.27 -0.69
N LYS A 339 24.29 -18.19 -1.04
CA LYS A 339 23.59 -18.26 -2.33
C LYS A 339 22.11 -18.00 -2.12
N VAL A 340 21.50 -17.17 -2.97
CA VAL A 340 20.06 -16.89 -2.93
C VAL A 340 19.44 -17.20 -4.28
N LYS A 341 18.35 -17.97 -4.30
CA LYS A 341 17.53 -18.19 -5.50
C LYS A 341 16.62 -16.99 -5.70
N ILE A 342 16.71 -16.35 -6.87
CA ILE A 342 15.81 -15.32 -7.36
C ILE A 342 14.92 -15.94 -8.44
N THR A 343 13.61 -15.88 -8.23
CA THR A 343 12.62 -16.47 -9.14
C THR A 343 11.89 -15.37 -9.89
N CYS A 344 11.92 -15.42 -11.22
CA CYS A 344 11.07 -14.63 -12.11
C CYS A 344 9.94 -15.52 -12.63
N ARG A 345 8.69 -15.18 -12.36
CA ARG A 345 7.50 -15.94 -12.80
C ARG A 345 6.57 -15.03 -13.59
N SER A 346 5.79 -15.59 -14.52
CA SER A 346 4.71 -14.81 -15.15
C SER A 346 3.67 -14.42 -14.10
N LEU A 347 3.10 -13.22 -14.21
CA LEU A 347 2.03 -12.76 -13.33
C LEU A 347 0.81 -13.69 -13.34
N GLU A 348 0.43 -14.20 -14.52
CA GLU A 348 -0.84 -14.92 -14.74
C GLU A 348 -0.88 -16.37 -14.22
N ASN A 349 0.01 -16.73 -13.29
CA ASN A 349 0.18 -18.09 -12.77
C ASN A 349 0.29 -19.18 -13.85
N SER A 350 0.71 -18.82 -15.06
CA SER A 350 1.26 -19.80 -15.98
C SER A 350 2.49 -20.37 -15.26
N ASN A 351 2.63 -21.70 -15.18
CA ASN A 351 3.76 -22.35 -14.48
C ASN A 351 5.15 -21.98 -15.07
N LYS A 352 5.23 -20.99 -15.96
CA LYS A 352 6.43 -20.44 -16.55
C LYS A 352 7.13 -19.55 -15.53
N LYS A 353 8.26 -20.05 -15.06
CA LYS A 353 9.20 -19.34 -14.20
C LYS A 353 10.63 -19.63 -14.63
N LYS A 354 11.54 -18.74 -14.28
CA LYS A 354 12.98 -18.96 -14.36
C LYS A 354 13.59 -18.60 -13.01
N VAL A 355 14.41 -19.52 -12.50
CA VAL A 355 15.18 -19.31 -11.28
C VAL A 355 16.62 -19.03 -11.64
N VAL A 356 17.21 -18.03 -11.00
CA VAL A 356 18.64 -17.70 -11.07
C VAL A 356 19.21 -17.76 -9.67
N VAL A 357 20.37 -18.42 -9.52
CA VAL A 357 21.11 -18.45 -8.25
C VAL A 357 22.09 -17.29 -8.25
N ILE A 358 21.97 -16.41 -7.25
CA ILE A 358 22.88 -15.29 -7.00
C ILE A 358 23.88 -15.71 -5.92
N LYS A 359 25.18 -15.66 -6.25
CA LYS A 359 26.28 -15.86 -5.31
C LYS A 359 26.67 -14.50 -4.72
N ILE A 360 26.62 -14.38 -3.39
CA ILE A 360 26.96 -13.16 -2.67
C ILE A 360 28.41 -13.29 -2.18
N LYS A 361 29.31 -12.46 -2.69
CA LYS A 361 30.74 -12.45 -2.33
C LYS A 361 31.05 -11.49 -1.21
#